data_AF-A0A8T7ESN2-F1
#
_entry.id   AF-A0A8T7ESN2-F1
#
_cell.length_a   1.000
_cell.length_b   1.000
_cell.length_c   1.000
_cell.angle_alpha   90.00
_cell.angle_beta   90.00
_cell.angle_gamma   90.00
#
_symmetry.space_group_name_H-M   'P 1'
#
loop_
_entity.id
_entity.type
_entity.pdbx_description
1 polymer ?
#
loop_
_entity_poly.entity_id
_entity_poly.type
_entity_poly.pdbx_seq_one_letter_code
_entity_poly.pdbx_strand_id
1 'polypeptide(L)'
;MSGGDKLIALGRNDDFSWWYVKAGNLVGWAISDYLIARLDLTDVPVVIPAGEIALPRFFLYSLAKPAAQPIGGVSGAVHGRRQP
;
A
#
# COMPACT_ATOMS: atom_id res chain seq x y z
N MET A 1 4.30 15.06 7.76
CA MET A 1 5.67 14.86 8.28
C MET A 1 6.51 15.96 7.70
N SER A 2 7.07 16.82 8.55
CA SER A 2 8.07 17.80 8.14
C SER A 2 9.41 17.08 7.97
N GLY A 3 10.23 17.52 7.03
CA GLY A 3 11.63 17.08 6.99
C GLY A 3 12.30 17.39 8.34
N GLY A 4 12.90 16.39 8.98
CA GLY A 4 13.58 16.55 10.27
C GLY A 4 12.91 15.86 11.46
N ASP A 5 11.70 15.30 11.32
CA ASP A 5 11.05 14.49 12.36
C ASP A 5 11.95 13.30 12.73
N LYS A 6 12.17 13.09 14.05
CA LYS A 6 13.02 12.00 14.54
C LYS A 6 12.26 10.67 14.54
N LEU A 7 12.91 9.63 14.06
CA LEU A 7 12.39 8.27 13.97
C LEU A 7 13.18 7.34 14.90
N ILE A 8 12.50 6.35 15.48
CA ILE A 8 13.16 5.26 16.23
C ILE A 8 13.34 4.08 15.28
N ALA A 9 14.57 3.63 15.07
CA ALA A 9 14.85 2.40 14.31
C ALA A 9 14.51 1.17 15.16
N LEU A 10 13.67 0.30 14.60
CA LEU A 10 13.23 -0.96 15.20
C LEU A 10 13.83 -2.17 14.49
N GLY A 11 14.18 -2.01 13.22
CA GLY A 11 14.73 -3.06 12.37
C GLY A 11 15.20 -2.51 11.03
N ARG A 12 15.82 -3.37 10.24
CA ARG A 12 16.28 -3.07 8.88
C ARG A 12 16.13 -4.29 7.98
N ASN A 13 16.29 -4.10 6.67
CA ASN A 13 16.60 -5.21 5.79
C ASN A 13 18.13 -5.47 5.74
N ASP A 14 18.52 -6.49 5.00
CA ASP A 14 19.90 -7.00 4.99
C ASP A 14 20.91 -5.97 4.45
N ASP A 15 20.54 -5.25 3.40
CA ASP A 15 21.39 -4.29 2.67
C ASP A 15 21.25 -2.83 3.12
N PHE A 16 20.52 -2.57 4.21
CA PHE A 16 20.24 -1.23 4.74
C PHE A 16 19.47 -0.30 3.79
N SER A 17 18.82 -0.80 2.74
CA SER A 17 17.99 0.05 1.86
C SER A 17 16.63 0.43 2.49
N TRP A 18 16.19 -0.32 3.51
CA TRP A 18 14.93 -0.09 4.22
C TRP A 18 15.09 -0.18 5.73
N TRP A 19 14.42 0.74 6.43
CA TRP A 19 14.37 0.81 7.88
C TRP A 19 12.95 0.63 8.39
N TYR A 20 12.76 -0.30 9.32
CA TYR A 20 11.52 -0.44 10.06
C TYR A 20 11.57 0.54 11.23
N VAL A 21 10.68 1.54 11.22
CA VAL A 21 10.78 2.71 12.09
C VAL A 21 9.46 3.01 12.81
N LYS A 22 9.56 3.71 13.95
CA LYS A 22 8.42 4.29 14.66
C LYS A 22 8.47 5.82 14.62
N ALA A 23 7.37 6.43 14.21
CA ALA A 23 7.10 7.87 14.21
C ALA A 23 5.85 8.16 15.06
N GLY A 24 6.03 8.50 16.33
CA GLY A 24 4.90 8.64 17.27
C GLY A 24 4.14 7.31 17.39
N ASN A 25 2.90 7.28 16.91
CA ASN A 25 2.04 6.09 16.94
C ASN A 25 2.07 5.27 15.64
N LEU A 26 2.79 5.73 14.62
CA LEU A 26 2.91 5.04 13.33
C LEU A 26 4.16 4.18 13.32
N VAL A 27 4.02 2.96 12.79
CA VAL A 27 5.13 2.02 12.60
C VAL A 27 5.09 1.51 11.16
N GLY A 28 6.23 1.49 10.48
CA GLY A 28 6.30 1.06 9.08
C GLY A 28 7.71 1.09 8.52
N TRP A 29 7.83 0.76 7.24
CA TRP A 29 9.08 0.79 6.50
C TRP A 29 9.32 2.16 5.85
N ALA A 30 10.56 2.65 5.94
CA ALA A 30 11.03 3.87 5.30
C ALA A 30 12.30 3.60 4.49
N ILE A 31 12.40 4.18 3.30
CA ILE A 31 13.56 4.04 2.41
C ILE A 31 14.71 4.94 2.85
N SER A 32 15.93 4.42 2.79
CA SER A 32 17.14 5.09 3.29
C SER A 32 17.44 6.44 2.62
N ASP A 33 17.02 6.63 1.37
CA ASP A 33 17.27 7.86 0.60
C ASP A 33 16.71 9.13 1.25
N TYR A 34 15.71 9.00 2.14
CA TYR A 34 15.10 10.11 2.85
C TYR A 34 15.50 10.19 4.34
N LEU A 35 16.46 9.38 4.76
CA LEU A 35 16.86 9.26 6.16
C LEU A 35 18.31 9.71 6.36
N ILE A 36 18.57 10.28 7.53
CA ILE A 36 19.92 10.61 7.99
C ILE A 36 20.16 9.84 9.28
N ALA A 37 21.11 8.90 9.26
CA ALA A 37 21.56 8.20 10.45
C ALA A 37 22.28 9.17 11.39
N ARG A 38 21.96 9.11 12.69
CA ARG A 38 22.54 10.02 13.71
C ARG A 38 23.46 9.32 14.71
N LEU A 39 23.57 8.00 14.63
CA LEU A 39 24.36 7.10 15.48
C LEU A 39 24.80 5.90 14.64
N ASP A 40 25.60 5.02 15.23
CA ASP A 40 25.82 3.69 14.69
C ASP A 40 24.52 2.87 14.81
N LEU A 41 24.06 2.34 13.68
CA LEU A 41 22.83 1.56 13.56
C LEU A 41 23.11 0.16 13.00
N THR A 42 24.38 -0.28 12.99
CA THR A 42 24.77 -1.60 12.45
C THR A 42 24.19 -2.77 13.23
N ASP A 43 24.01 -2.60 14.55
CA ASP A 43 23.41 -3.59 15.46
C ASP A 43 21.87 -3.64 15.39
N VAL A 44 21.22 -2.79 14.59
CA VAL A 44 19.77 -2.86 14.40
C VAL A 44 19.43 -4.20 13.71
N PRO A 45 18.47 -4.98 14.24
CA PRO A 45 18.21 -6.32 13.77
C PRO A 45 17.66 -6.34 12.34
N VAL A 46 18.04 -7.37 11.59
CA VAL A 46 17.42 -7.67 10.30
C VAL A 46 16.01 -8.22 10.55
N VAL A 47 15.01 -7.58 9.97
CA VAL A 47 13.61 -8.00 10.01
C VAL A 47 13.24 -8.54 8.63
N ILE A 48 12.94 -9.83 8.57
CA ILE A 48 12.36 -10.43 7.37
C ILE A 48 10.87 -10.11 7.40
N PRO A 49 10.33 -9.28 6.49
CA PRO A 49 8.91 -8.98 6.48
C PRO A 49 8.12 -10.28 6.24
N ALA A 50 7.28 -10.64 7.20
CA ALA A 50 6.32 -11.72 7.01
C ALA A 50 5.19 -11.20 6.11
N GLY A 51 5.18 -11.58 4.83
CA GLY A 51 4.15 -11.20 3.88
C GLY A 51 4.49 -11.64 2.46
N GLU A 52 3.46 -11.81 1.64
CA GLU A 52 3.62 -12.04 0.20
C GLU A 52 3.95 -10.70 -0.48
N ILE A 53 4.96 -10.66 -1.35
CA ILE A 53 5.25 -9.48 -2.16
C ILE A 53 4.05 -9.31 -3.12
N ALA A 54 3.09 -8.47 -2.73
CA ALA A 54 1.99 -8.14 -3.60
C ALA A 54 2.53 -7.44 -4.84
N LEU A 55 2.19 -7.97 -6.02
CA LEU A 55 2.50 -7.31 -7.29
C LEU A 55 2.01 -5.86 -7.25
N PRO A 56 2.75 -4.91 -7.88
CA PRO A 56 2.35 -3.52 -7.91
C PRO A 56 0.90 -3.39 -8.42
N ARG A 57 0.03 -2.82 -7.57
CA ARG A 57 -1.32 -2.46 -7.97
C ARG A 57 -1.26 -1.10 -8.67
N PHE A 58 -1.38 -1.12 -9.99
CA PHE A 58 -1.50 0.11 -10.77
C PHE A 58 -2.88 0.71 -10.55
N PHE A 59 -2.94 1.84 -9.84
CA PHE A 59 -4.15 2.65 -9.76
C PHE A 59 -4.19 3.57 -10.98
N LEU A 60 -5.06 3.25 -11.95
CA LEU A 60 -5.36 4.18 -13.04
C LEU A 60 -6.28 5.28 -12.50
N TYR A 61 -5.71 6.44 -12.20
CA TYR A 61 -6.50 7.63 -11.87
C TYR A 61 -7.23 8.09 -13.13
N SER A 62 -8.50 7.70 -13.25
CA SER A 62 -9.40 8.24 -14.26
C SER A 62 -10.10 9.46 -13.70
N LEU A 63 -9.97 10.61 -14.38
CA LEU A 63 -10.80 11.78 -14.13
C LEU A 63 -12.20 11.64 -14.72
N ALA A 64 -12.48 10.55 -15.43
CA ALA A 64 -13.82 10.29 -15.91
C ALA A 64 -14.72 10.06 -14.69
N LYS A 65 -15.83 10.80 -14.62
CA LYS A 65 -16.91 10.48 -13.69
C LYS A 65 -17.25 9.00 -13.85
N PRO A 66 -17.27 8.20 -12.77
CA PRO A 66 -17.70 6.82 -12.86
C PRO A 66 -19.09 6.82 -13.49
N ALA A 67 -19.24 6.21 -14.65
CA ALA A 67 -20.57 5.96 -15.19
C ALA A 67 -21.25 5.04 -14.18
N ALA A 68 -22.35 5.51 -13.58
CA ALA A 68 -23.19 4.65 -12.77
C ALA A 68 -23.59 3.46 -13.64
N GLN A 69 -23.07 2.27 -13.34
CA GLN A 69 -23.62 1.06 -13.93
C GLN A 69 -25.04 0.96 -13.39
N PRO A 70 -26.08 0.94 -14.24
CA PRO A 70 -27.39 0.56 -13.75
C PRO A 70 -27.22 -0.85 -13.17
N ILE A 71 -27.51 -0.99 -11.88
CA ILE A 71 -27.63 -2.28 -11.22
C ILE A 71 -28.82 -2.94 -11.92
N GLY A 72 -28.52 -3.73 -12.94
CA GLY A 72 -29.53 -4.40 -13.75
C GLY A 72 -30.32 -5.34 -12.85
N GLY A 73 -31.53 -4.90 -12.49
CA GLY A 73 -32.50 -5.75 -11.83
C GLY A 73 -32.75 -6.97 -12.71
N VAL A 74 -32.51 -8.15 -12.14
CA VAL A 74 -32.97 -9.41 -12.70
C VAL A 74 -34.50 -9.34 -12.73
N SER A 75 -35.09 -9.17 -13.92
CA SER A 75 -36.52 -9.40 -14.13
C SER A 75 -36.68 -10.42 -15.25
N GLY A 76 -37.37 -11.51 -14.91
CA GLY A 76 -37.40 -12.76 -15.65
C GLY A 76 -37.96 -12.63 -17.06
N ALA A 77 -37.32 -13.33 -17.99
CA ALA A 77 -37.85 -13.58 -19.32
C ALA A 77 -38.76 -14.82 -19.28
N VAL A 78 -40.08 -14.63 -19.25
CA VAL A 78 -41.03 -15.57 -19.86
C VAL A 78 -42.20 -14.77 -20.45
N HIS A 79 -42.15 -14.51 -21.76
CA HIS A 79 -43.34 -14.66 -22.61
C HIS A 79 -42.91 -14.78 -24.07
N GLY A 80 -43.14 -15.96 -24.64
CA GLY A 80 -42.92 -16.26 -26.05
C GLY A 80 -43.79 -15.38 -26.94
N ARG A 81 -43.25 -15.06 -28.12
CA ARG A 81 -43.88 -14.27 -29.18
C ARG A 81 -45.21 -14.90 -29.65
N ARG A 82 -46.23 -14.05 -29.77
CA ARG A 82 -47.33 -14.16 -30.76
C ARG A 82 -46.71 -14.20 -32.17
N GLN A 83 -47.13 -15.04 -33.14
CA GLN A 83 -48.37 -15.03 -33.95
C GLN A 83 -48.20 -16.10 -35.07
N PRO A 84 -49.16 -16.40 -35.98
CA PRO A 84 -50.40 -15.69 -36.34
C PRO A 84 -51.66 -16.19 -35.63
#